data_AF-A0A7X4BNL9-F1
#
_entry.id   AF-A0A7X4BNL9-F1
#
_cell.length_a   1.000
_cell.length_b   1.000
_cell.length_c   1.000
_cell.angle_alpha   90.00
_cell.angle_beta   90.00
_cell.angle_gamma   90.00
#
_symmetry.space_group_name_H-M   'P 1'
#
loop_
_entity.id
_entity.type
_entity.pdbx_description
1 polymer ?
#
loop_
_entity_poly.entity_id
_entity_poly.type
_entity_poly.pdbx_seq_one_letter_code
_entity_poly.pdbx_strand_id
1 'polypeptide(L)'
;MHFSQLAKSKTTYCVTKRFLPIEAFERNRPSVWRSECQECRASKKPIPAKVRREYEERNPRPEIGSEFYCIVCDSTIIVEKNRDVNLDHNHETGEIRGWICNRCNTGIGNLRENPSILERAIRWLKGTLLSIFLN
;
A
#
# COMPACT_ATOMS: atom_id res chain seq x y z
N MET A 1 -45.76 -11.97 15.69
CA MET A 1 -45.02 -11.07 14.77
C MET A 1 -43.54 -11.22 15.07
N HIS A 2 -42.83 -12.03 14.27
CA HIS A 2 -41.39 -12.22 14.41
C HIS A 2 -40.68 -10.98 13.85
N PHE A 3 -40.18 -10.12 14.74
CA PHE A 3 -39.19 -9.13 14.37
C PHE A 3 -37.91 -9.88 14.00
N SER A 4 -37.61 -9.96 12.71
CA SER A 4 -36.36 -10.47 12.19
C SER A 4 -35.22 -9.60 12.75
N GLN A 5 -34.42 -10.17 13.63
CA GLN A 5 -33.09 -9.66 13.95
C GLN A 5 -32.23 -9.77 12.69
N LEU A 6 -32.31 -8.75 11.83
CA LEU A 6 -31.24 -8.46 10.88
C LEU A 6 -30.02 -8.11 11.73
N ALA A 7 -29.12 -9.08 11.91
CA ALA A 7 -27.80 -8.85 12.45
C ALA A 7 -27.18 -7.72 11.60
N LYS A 8 -27.02 -6.53 12.19
CA LYS A 8 -26.35 -5.41 11.52
C LYS A 8 -24.95 -5.90 11.18
N SER A 9 -24.70 -6.21 9.91
CA SER A 9 -23.37 -6.60 9.46
C SER A 9 -22.41 -5.49 9.87
N LYS A 10 -21.32 -5.87 10.55
CA LYS A 10 -20.34 -4.91 11.02
C LYS A 10 -19.76 -4.21 9.79
N THR A 11 -19.92 -2.90 9.67
CA THR A 11 -19.36 -2.13 8.55
C THR A 11 -18.00 -1.56 8.93
N THR A 12 -17.14 -1.35 7.94
CA THR A 12 -15.85 -0.67 8.08
C THR A 12 -15.55 0.19 6.85
N TYR A 13 -14.55 1.05 6.97
CA TYR A 13 -14.20 2.04 5.95
C TYR A 13 -13.13 1.49 4.99
N CYS A 14 -13.45 1.43 3.69
CA CYS A 14 -12.51 1.09 2.64
C CYS A 14 -11.64 2.30 2.25
N VAL A 15 -10.41 2.05 1.79
CA VAL A 15 -9.52 3.06 1.22
C VAL A 15 -10.17 3.92 0.12
N THR A 16 -11.18 3.42 -0.62
CA THR A 16 -11.93 4.25 -1.59
C THR A 16 -13.01 5.15 -0.96
N LYS A 17 -12.96 5.36 0.36
CA LYS A 17 -13.92 6.19 1.11
C LYS A 17 -15.36 5.67 1.13
N ARG A 18 -15.53 4.35 0.99
CA ARG A 18 -16.83 3.68 1.04
C ARG A 18 -16.97 2.93 2.37
N PHE A 19 -18.12 3.04 3.03
CA PHE A 19 -18.48 2.15 4.13
C PHE A 19 -19.01 0.84 3.55
N LEU A 20 -18.34 -0.27 3.88
CA LEU A 20 -18.66 -1.59 3.33
C LEU A 20 -18.82 -2.61 4.47
N PRO A 21 -19.61 -3.67 4.28
CA PRO A 21 -19.69 -4.79 5.22
C PRO A 21 -18.31 -5.45 5.40
N ILE A 22 -18.02 -5.98 6.59
CA ILE A 22 -16.71 -6.56 6.93
C ILE A 22 -16.34 -7.75 6.05
N GLU A 23 -17.34 -8.43 5.51
CA GLU A 23 -17.23 -9.53 4.55
C GLU A 23 -16.62 -9.07 3.22
N ALA A 24 -16.69 -7.77 2.89
CA ALA A 24 -16.01 -7.20 1.72
C ALA A 24 -14.49 -7.12 1.89
N PHE A 25 -13.93 -7.44 3.06
CA PHE A 25 -12.50 -7.32 3.38
C PHE A 25 -11.89 -8.69 3.68
N GLU A 26 -10.65 -8.91 3.27
CA GLU A 26 -9.89 -10.11 3.63
C GLU A 26 -9.23 -9.94 5.00
N ARG A 27 -9.01 -11.06 5.71
CA ARG A 27 -8.17 -11.07 6.92
C ARG A 27 -6.69 -11.07 6.52
N ASN A 28 -5.91 -10.16 7.10
CA ASN A 28 -4.45 -10.14 6.97
C ASN A 28 -3.78 -11.03 8.03
N ARG A 29 -4.33 -11.03 9.25
CA ARG A 29 -3.89 -11.85 10.40
C ARG A 29 -5.13 -12.25 11.20
N PRO A 30 -5.03 -13.18 12.17
CA PRO A 30 -6.11 -13.40 13.14
C PRO A 30 -6.56 -12.05 13.72
N SER A 31 -7.87 -11.78 13.66
CA SER A 31 -8.49 -10.54 14.14
C SER A 31 -8.13 -9.23 13.41
N VAL A 32 -7.20 -9.22 12.44
CA VAL A 32 -6.83 -8.02 11.69
C VAL A 32 -7.34 -8.10 10.25
N TRP A 33 -8.32 -7.24 9.93
CA TRP A 33 -8.86 -7.09 8.59
C TRP A 33 -7.98 -6.14 7.77
N ARG A 34 -7.89 -6.39 6.46
CA ARG A 34 -7.30 -5.44 5.52
C ARG A 34 -8.12 -4.15 5.55
N SER A 35 -7.46 -3.01 5.35
CA SER A 35 -8.10 -1.69 5.18
C SER A 35 -8.67 -1.49 3.77
N GLU A 36 -8.29 -2.34 2.83
CA GLU A 36 -8.73 -2.34 1.44
C GLU A 36 -9.69 -3.51 1.20
N CYS A 37 -10.83 -3.23 0.56
CA CYS A 37 -11.79 -4.27 0.22
C CYS A 37 -11.27 -5.15 -0.93
N GLN A 38 -11.90 -6.31 -1.11
CA GLN A 38 -11.54 -7.30 -2.13
C GLN A 38 -11.61 -6.71 -3.55
N GLU A 39 -12.63 -5.91 -3.86
CA GLU A 39 -12.78 -5.24 -5.16
C GLU A 39 -11.59 -4.32 -5.47
N CYS A 40 -11.19 -3.47 -4.51
CA CYS A 40 -10.06 -2.56 -4.69
C CYS A 40 -8.72 -3.31 -4.80
N ARG A 41 -8.57 -4.45 -4.11
CA ARG A 41 -7.40 -5.32 -4.28
C ARG A 41 -7.39 -5.95 -5.67
N ALA A 42 -8.55 -6.42 -6.15
CA ALA A 42 -8.70 -7.04 -7.46
C ALA A 42 -8.47 -6.06 -8.62
N SER A 43 -8.73 -4.77 -8.44
CA SER A 43 -8.47 -3.76 -9.48
C SER A 43 -6.98 -3.46 -9.69
N LYS A 44 -6.09 -3.86 -8.78
CA LYS A 44 -4.65 -3.61 -8.90
C LYS A 44 -4.01 -4.60 -9.86
N LYS A 45 -3.28 -4.11 -10.85
CA LYS A 45 -2.50 -4.93 -11.76
C LYS A 45 -1.23 -5.43 -11.08
N PRO A 46 -1.02 -6.75 -11.00
CA PRO A 46 0.24 -7.30 -10.53
C PRO A 46 1.33 -7.13 -11.60
N ILE A 47 2.59 -7.23 -11.18
CA ILE A 47 3.71 -7.42 -12.11
C ILE A 47 3.50 -8.74 -12.87
N PRO A 48 3.51 -8.76 -14.22
CA PRO A 48 3.46 -10.00 -14.97
C PRO A 48 4.62 -10.93 -14.59
N ALA A 49 4.36 -12.22 -14.35
CA ALA A 49 5.35 -13.15 -13.81
C ALA A 49 6.63 -13.24 -14.66
N LYS A 50 6.49 -13.20 -15.99
CA LYS A 50 7.62 -13.16 -16.94
C LYS A 50 8.47 -11.90 -16.75
N VAL A 51 7.82 -10.74 -16.68
CA VAL A 51 8.49 -9.43 -16.48
C VAL A 51 9.21 -9.40 -15.12
N ARG A 52 8.59 -9.94 -14.07
CA ARG A 52 9.20 -10.05 -12.74
C ARG A 52 10.48 -10.88 -12.80
N ARG A 53 10.44 -12.06 -13.41
CA ARG A 53 11.60 -12.94 -13.55
C ARG A 53 12.74 -12.26 -14.32
N GLU A 54 12.43 -11.70 -15.48
CA GLU A 54 13.42 -11.00 -16.32
C GLU A 54 14.02 -9.76 -15.64
N TYR A 55 13.25 -9.10 -14.77
CA TYR A 55 13.76 -7.98 -13.98
C TYR A 55 14.68 -8.46 -12.85
N GLU A 56 14.27 -9.49 -12.09
CA GLU A 56 15.05 -10.04 -10.98
C GLU A 56 16.35 -10.71 -11.47
N GLU A 57 16.38 -11.28 -12.68
CA GLU A 57 17.61 -11.80 -13.30
C GLU A 57 18.62 -10.69 -13.61
N ARG A 58 18.15 -9.51 -14.05
CA ARG A 58 19.00 -8.35 -14.38
C ARG A 58 19.31 -7.47 -13.17
N ASN A 59 18.42 -7.44 -12.20
CA ASN A 59 18.45 -6.59 -11.01
C ASN A 59 18.12 -7.46 -9.80
N PRO A 60 19.07 -8.32 -9.38
CA PRO A 60 18.83 -9.27 -8.29
C PRO A 60 18.39 -8.55 -7.03
N ARG A 61 17.57 -9.25 -6.25
CA ARG A 61 17.16 -8.76 -4.93
C ARG A 61 18.43 -8.53 -4.08
N PRO A 62 18.52 -7.42 -3.33
CA PRO A 62 19.57 -7.23 -2.34
C PRO A 62 19.61 -8.39 -1.34
N GLU A 63 20.81 -8.88 -1.07
CA GLU A 63 21.04 -10.06 -0.23
C GLU A 63 20.88 -9.74 1.26
N ILE A 64 20.49 -10.73 2.05
CA ILE A 64 20.45 -10.58 3.51
C ILE A 64 21.88 -10.36 4.02
N GLY A 65 22.06 -9.33 4.85
CA GLY A 65 23.35 -8.86 5.36
C GLY A 65 24.00 -7.77 4.51
N SER A 66 23.49 -7.48 3.30
CA SER A 66 24.05 -6.42 2.46
C SER A 66 23.48 -5.04 2.83
N GLU A 67 24.22 -4.00 2.46
CA GLU A 67 23.69 -2.64 2.41
C GLU A 67 22.71 -2.48 1.24
N PHE A 68 21.68 -1.67 1.43
CA PHE A 68 20.73 -1.26 0.39
C PHE A 68 20.39 0.22 0.54
N TYR A 69 20.65 1.00 -0.52
CA TYR A 69 20.28 2.41 -0.59
C TYR A 69 18.88 2.57 -1.19
N CYS A 70 17.97 3.21 -0.45
CA CYS A 70 16.61 3.48 -0.89
C CYS A 70 16.50 4.87 -1.54
N ILE A 71 16.19 4.90 -2.83
CA ILE A 71 16.07 6.16 -3.60
C ILE A 71 14.91 7.06 -3.16
N VAL A 72 13.89 6.51 -2.49
CA VAL A 72 12.70 7.28 -2.08
C VAL A 72 12.96 8.10 -0.81
N CYS A 73 13.61 7.51 0.20
CA CYS A 73 13.89 8.20 1.46
C CYS A 73 15.34 8.66 1.60
N ASP A 74 16.17 8.45 0.57
CA ASP A 74 17.58 8.83 0.56
C ASP A 74 18.33 8.28 1.78
N SER A 75 18.17 6.98 2.04
CA SER A 75 18.76 6.32 3.22
C SER A 75 19.24 4.92 2.90
N THR A 76 20.38 4.55 3.47
CA THR A 76 20.92 3.19 3.45
C THR A 76 20.41 2.40 4.64
N ILE A 77 20.03 1.14 4.39
CA ILE A 77 19.68 0.15 5.42
C ILE A 77 20.54 -1.10 5.26
N ILE A 78 20.70 -1.87 6.33
CA ILE A 78 21.16 -3.26 6.25
C ILE A 78 19.94 -4.15 6.04
N VAL A 79 20.00 -5.05 5.06
CA VAL A 79 18.92 -5.99 4.77
C VAL A 79 18.96 -7.12 5.78
N GLU A 80 18.06 -7.11 6.77
CA GLU A 80 18.00 -8.20 7.77
C GLU A 80 17.11 -9.35 7.30
N LYS A 81 16.07 -9.03 6.52
CA LYS A 81 15.06 -9.97 6.04
C LYS A 81 14.70 -9.62 4.61
N ASN A 82 14.28 -10.61 3.85
CA ASN A 82 13.77 -10.39 2.49
C ASN A 82 12.78 -9.22 2.46
N ARG A 83 11.75 -9.22 3.31
CA ARG A 83 10.70 -8.19 3.33
C ARG A 83 11.17 -6.74 3.56
N ASP A 84 12.42 -6.50 3.92
CA ASP A 84 12.95 -5.15 4.17
C ASP A 84 13.15 -4.36 2.88
N VAL A 85 13.25 -5.05 1.74
CA VAL A 85 13.29 -4.47 0.39
C VAL A 85 12.14 -5.03 -0.44
N ASN A 86 11.39 -4.20 -1.14
CA ASN A 86 10.22 -4.60 -1.91
C ASN A 86 10.34 -4.13 -3.36
N LEU A 87 9.86 -4.96 -4.29
CA LEU A 87 9.83 -4.63 -5.72
C LEU A 87 8.59 -3.78 -5.96
N ASP A 88 8.77 -2.47 -6.00
CA ASP A 88 7.69 -1.51 -6.26
C ASP A 88 7.27 -1.55 -7.72
N HIS A 89 5.98 -1.38 -7.96
CA HIS A 89 5.39 -1.32 -9.30
C HIS A 89 4.16 -0.43 -9.30
N ASN A 90 3.80 0.03 -10.48
CA ASN A 90 2.57 0.78 -10.69
C ASN A 90 1.37 -0.19 -10.72
N HIS A 91 0.42 -0.05 -9.78
CA HIS A 91 -0.77 -0.90 -9.75
C HIS A 91 -1.81 -0.61 -10.87
N GLU A 92 -1.64 0.42 -11.69
CA GLU A 92 -2.50 0.68 -12.87
C GLU A 92 -1.93 0.05 -14.15
N THR A 93 -0.60 -0.06 -14.27
CA THR A 93 0.07 -0.55 -15.49
C THR A 93 0.76 -1.92 -15.30
N GLY A 94 1.12 -2.28 -14.08
CA GLY A 94 1.95 -3.45 -13.76
C GLY A 94 3.45 -3.21 -13.97
N GLU A 95 3.86 -2.01 -14.35
CA GLU A 95 5.25 -1.66 -14.65
C GLU A 95 6.09 -1.53 -13.37
N ILE A 96 7.27 -2.14 -13.38
CA ILE A 96 8.21 -2.11 -12.27
C ILE A 96 8.84 -0.72 -12.15
N ARG A 97 8.84 -0.14 -10.94
CA ARG A 97 9.60 1.08 -10.63
C ARG A 97 10.98 0.78 -10.08
N GLY A 98 11.11 -0.28 -9.29
CA GLY A 98 12.39 -0.79 -8.80
C GLY A 98 12.35 -1.26 -7.34
N TRP A 99 13.52 -1.56 -6.79
CA TRP A 99 13.65 -1.94 -5.39
C TRP A 99 13.61 -0.70 -4.49
N ILE A 100 12.79 -0.73 -3.44
CA ILE A 100 12.72 0.30 -2.39
C ILE A 100 12.60 -0.34 -1.00
N CYS A 101 12.91 0.41 0.06
CA CYS A 101 12.78 -0.13 1.42
C CYS A 101 11.30 -0.33 1.81
N ASN A 102 11.05 -1.25 2.73
CA ASN A 102 9.70 -1.59 3.21
C ASN A 102 8.93 -0.40 3.80
N ARG A 103 9.65 0.53 4.44
CA ARG A 103 9.05 1.74 5.01
C ARG A 103 8.49 2.64 3.91
N CYS A 104 9.26 2.88 2.85
CA CYS A 104 8.83 3.66 1.69
C CYS A 104 7.68 2.97 0.95
N ASN A 105 7.81 1.67 0.65
CA ASN A 105 6.76 0.90 -0.02
C ASN A 105 5.43 0.96 0.75
N THR A 106 5.49 0.74 2.07
CA THR A 106 4.30 0.82 2.94
C THR A 106 3.74 2.25 3.03
N GLY A 107 4.61 3.26 3.12
CA GLY A 107 4.20 4.66 3.18
C GLY A 107 3.48 5.13 1.92
N ILE A 108 4.01 4.79 0.74
CA ILE A 108 3.39 5.06 -0.56
C ILE A 108 2.01 4.37 -0.64
N GLY A 109 1.92 3.10 -0.25
CA GLY A 109 0.66 2.36 -0.21
C GLY A 109 -0.37 2.94 0.78
N ASN A 110 0.07 3.44 1.94
CA ASN A 110 -0.79 4.11 2.91
C ASN A 110 -1.37 5.43 2.38
N LEU A 111 -0.63 6.12 1.50
CA LEU A 111 -1.09 7.29 0.75
C LEU A 111 -1.75 6.91 -0.58
N ARG A 112 -2.12 5.62 -0.74
CA ARG A 112 -2.93 5.06 -1.82
C ARG A 112 -2.29 5.23 -3.20
N GLU A 113 -0.97 5.38 -3.25
CA GLU A 113 -0.23 5.60 -4.51
C GLU A 113 -0.79 6.76 -5.35
N ASN A 114 -1.44 7.72 -4.70
CA ASN A 114 -2.11 8.83 -5.37
C ASN A 114 -1.21 10.08 -5.28
N PRO A 115 -0.65 10.56 -6.40
CA PRO A 115 0.22 11.73 -6.42
C PRO A 115 -0.42 12.96 -5.78
N SER A 116 -1.72 13.20 -5.99
CA SER A 116 -2.42 14.33 -5.39
C SER A 116 -2.51 14.23 -3.87
N ILE A 117 -2.62 13.03 -3.28
CA ILE A 117 -2.56 12.84 -1.82
C ILE A 117 -1.12 13.09 -1.31
N LEU A 118 -0.12 12.59 -2.03
CA LEU A 118 1.30 12.82 -1.70
C LEU A 118 1.66 14.31 -1.75
N GLU A 119 1.24 15.02 -2.77
CA GLU A 119 1.41 16.48 -2.90
C GLU A 119 0.74 17.24 -1.75
N ARG A 120 -0.45 16.82 -1.33
CA ARG A 120 -1.11 17.39 -0.15
C ARG A 120 -0.30 17.15 1.13
N ALA A 121 0.33 15.98 1.28
CA ALA A 121 1.22 15.71 2.40
C ALA A 121 2.46 16.63 2.38
N ILE A 122 3.06 16.87 1.20
CA ILE A 122 4.15 17.85 1.04
C ILE A 122 3.67 19.25 1.45
N ARG A 123 2.51 19.69 0.95
CA ARG A 123 1.93 21.00 1.30
C ARG A 123 1.61 21.13 2.79
N TRP A 124 1.13 20.06 3.43
CA TRP A 124 0.91 20.01 4.87
C TRP A 124 2.22 20.25 5.63
N LEU A 125 3.28 19.51 5.30
CA LEU A 125 4.60 19.68 5.93
C LEU A 125 5.19 21.07 5.70
N LYS A 126 4.93 21.68 4.53
CA LYS A 126 5.35 23.05 4.19
C LYS A 126 4.44 24.15 4.78
N GLY A 127 3.33 23.80 5.44
CA GLY A 127 2.34 24.77 5.94
C GLY A 127 1.53 25.49 4.86
N THR A 128 1.57 25.06 3.60
CA THR A 128 0.81 25.66 2.48
C THR A 128 -0.53 24.96 2.21
N LEU A 129 -0.89 23.99 3.05
CA LEU A 129 -2.22 23.41 3.12
C LEU A 129 -2.88 23.84 4.43
N LEU A 130 -3.81 24.80 4.34
CA LEU A 130 -4.55 25.28 5.49
C LEU A 130 -5.59 24.24 5.91
N SER A 131 -5.56 23.83 7.18
CA SER A 131 -6.70 23.19 7.83
C SER A 131 -7.63 24.28 8.30
N ILE A 132 -8.56 24.69 7.44
CA ILE A 132 -9.66 25.54 7.89
C ILE A 132 -10.62 24.61 8.61
N PHE A 133 -10.64 24.65 9.95
CA PHE A 133 -11.79 24.12 10.68
C PHE A 133 -12.96 25.01 10.29
N LEU A 134 -13.84 24.51 9.42
CA LEU A 134 -15.16 25.10 9.24
C LEU A 134 -15.88 24.85 10.57
N ASN A 135 -15.93 25.88 11.41
CA ASN A 135 -16.87 25.94 12.54
C ASN A 135 -18.30 25.91 12.01
#